data_AF-G7VQL8-F1
#
_entry.id   AF-G7VQL8-F1
#
_cell.length_a   1.000
_cell.length_b   1.000
_cell.length_c   1.000
_cell.angle_alpha   90.00
_cell.angle_beta   90.00
_cell.angle_gamma   90.00
#
_symmetry.space_group_name_H-M   'P 1'
#
loop_
_entity.id
_entity.type
_entity.pdbx_description
1 polymer ?
#
loop_
_entity_poly.entity_id
_entity_poly.type
_entity_poly.pdbx_seq_one_letter_code
_entity_poly.pdbx_strand_id
1 'polypeptide(L)' 'MRDETVKHKHTNSLISEKSPYLLQHAHNPVNWLSWSPEAFSKAKREGKPVFLSIGYS' A
#
# COMPACT_ATOMS: atom_id res chain seq x y z
N MET A 1 -19.91 -16.91 -18.13
CA MET A 1 -20.05 -16.22 -16.82
C MET A 1 -19.15 -15.00 -16.91
N ARG A 2 -19.69 -13.79 -16.73
CA ARG A 2 -18.97 -12.54 -17.01
C ARG A 2 -17.87 -12.35 -15.97
N ASP A 3 -16.63 -12.33 -16.43
CA ASP A 3 -15.50 -11.79 -15.68
C ASP A 3 -15.70 -10.28 -15.62
N GLU A 4 -16.47 -9.82 -14.63
CA GLU A 4 -16.54 -8.41 -14.31
C GLU A 4 -15.18 -8.03 -13.70
N THR A 5 -14.32 -7.44 -14.52
CA THR A 5 -13.03 -6.94 -14.06
C THR A 5 -13.28 -5.97 -12.90
N VAL A 6 -12.89 -6.37 -11.69
CA VAL A 6 -13.10 -5.56 -10.49
C VAL A 6 -12.30 -4.27 -10.68
N LYS A 7 -12.99 -3.17 -10.98
CA LYS A 7 -12.36 -1.88 -11.20
C LYS A 7 -12.09 -1.23 -9.87
N HIS A 8 -10.86 -1.37 -9.37
CA HIS A 8 -10.42 -0.68 -8.17
C HIS A 8 -10.25 0.82 -8.43
N LYS A 9 -10.90 1.65 -7.61
CA LYS A 9 -10.82 3.12 -7.70
C LYS A 9 -9.42 3.65 -7.34
N HIS A 10 -8.74 2.95 -6.43
CA HIS A 10 -7.41 3.28 -5.97
C HIS A 10 -6.55 2.00 -6.00
N THR A 11 -5.26 2.18 -6.31
CA THR A 11 -4.25 1.13 -6.17
C THR A 11 -2.96 1.79 -5.70
N ASN A 12 -2.39 1.30 -4.60
CA ASN A 12 -1.14 1.76 -4.03
C ASN A 12 -0.02 0.72 -4.24
N SER A 13 1.17 1.00 -3.70
CA SER A 13 2.35 0.17 -3.93
C SER A 13 2.26 -1.24 -3.33
N LEU A 14 1.33 -1.50 -2.41
CA LEU A 14 1.18 -2.83 -1.79
C LEU A 14 0.69 -3.90 -2.78
N ILE A 15 0.22 -3.53 -3.98
CA ILE A 15 -0.19 -4.49 -5.01
C ILE A 15 0.96 -5.41 -5.48
N SER A 16 2.21 -5.00 -5.25
CA SER A 16 3.41 -5.77 -5.59
C SER A 16 3.97 -6.60 -4.44
N GLU A 17 3.34 -6.55 -3.27
CA GLU A 17 3.76 -7.35 -2.12
C GLU A 17 3.30 -8.81 -2.21
N LYS A 18 4.03 -9.71 -1.55
CA LYS A 18 3.66 -11.14 -1.50
C LYS A 18 2.72 -11.48 -0.36
N SER A 19 2.68 -10.63 0.66
CA SER A 19 1.87 -10.87 1.86
C SER A 19 0.38 -10.71 1.55
N PRO A 20 -0.46 -11.73 1.81
CA PRO A 20 -1.91 -11.62 1.63
C PRO A 20 -2.51 -10.46 2.43
N TYR A 21 -1.99 -10.22 3.63
CA TYR A 21 -2.41 -9.11 4.49
C TYR A 21 -2.15 -7.75 3.83
N LEU A 22 -0.98 -7.55 3.23
CA LEU A 22 -0.65 -6.29 2.55
C LEU A 22 -1.47 -6.12 1.25
N LEU A 23 -1.68 -7.21 0.51
CA LEU A 23 -2.48 -7.20 -0.72
C LEU A 23 -3.94 -6.80 -0.47
N GLN A 24 -4.52 -7.20 0.68
CA GLN A 24 -5.86 -6.76 1.08
C GLN A 24 -5.97 -5.23 1.22
N HIS A 25 -4.86 -4.53 1.45
CA HIS A 25 -4.80 -3.07 1.58
C HIS A 25 -4.33 -2.37 0.29
N ALA A 26 -4.03 -3.11 -0.79
CA ALA A 26 -3.50 -2.56 -2.04
C ALA A 26 -4.45 -1.58 -2.73
N HIS A 27 -5.76 -1.72 -2.50
CA HIS A 27 -6.78 -0.89 -3.14
C HIS A 27 -7.42 0.17 -2.22
N ASN A 28 -6.84 0.35 -1.04
CA ASN A 28 -7.26 1.39 -0.12
C ASN A 28 -6.93 2.79 -0.69
N PRO A 29 -7.74 3.81 -0.37
CA PRO A 29 -7.51 5.18 -0.85
C PRO A 29 -6.23 5.81 -0.28
N VAL A 30 -5.75 5.30 0.86
CA VAL A 30 -4.46 5.68 1.44
C VAL A 30 -3.35 5.11 0.57
N ASN A 31 -2.40 5.96 0.17
CA ASN A 31 -1.24 5.55 -0.61
C ASN A 31 -0.19 4.85 0.28
N TRP A 32 -0.50 3.63 0.69
CA TRP A 32 0.39 2.81 1.51
C TRP A 32 1.66 2.44 0.74
N LEU A 33 2.77 2.45 1.47
CA LEU A 33 4.06 1.91 1.05
C LEU A 33 4.43 0.78 2.01
N SER A 34 5.09 -0.25 1.50
CA SER A 34 5.70 -1.26 2.38
C SER A 34 6.88 -0.67 3.14
N TRP A 35 7.31 -1.39 4.18
CA TRP A 35 8.46 -0.98 4.97
C TRP A 35 9.75 -1.09 4.13
N SER A 36 10.29 0.06 3.72
CA SER A 36 11.51 0.09 2.92
C SER A 36 12.32 1.38 3.12
N PRO A 37 13.64 1.38 2.82
CA PRO A 37 14.47 2.59 2.84
C PRO A 37 13.93 3.74 1.96
N GLU A 38 13.26 3.40 0.86
CA GLU A 38 12.68 4.37 -0.09
C GLU A 38 11.49 5.10 0.54
N ALA A 39 10.68 4.42 1.36
CA ALA A 39 9.57 5.04 2.07
C ALA A 39 10.07 6.12 3.05
N PHE A 40 11.13 5.82 3.81
CA PHE A 40 11.76 6.79 4.71
C PHE A 40 12.46 7.93 3.95
N SER A 41 13.14 7.61 2.85
CA SER A 41 13.79 8.62 1.99
C SER A 41 12.77 9.60 1.40
N LYS A 42 11.59 9.11 1.02
CA LYS A 42 10.46 9.94 0.57
C LYS A 42 9.95 10.83 1.70
N ALA A 43 9.72 10.28 2.89
CA ALA A 43 9.25 11.04 4.04
C ALA A 43 10.22 12.18 4.41
N LYS A 44 11.53 11.89 4.42
CA LYS A 44 12.59 12.89 4.66
C LYS A 44 12.61 13.97 3.58
N ARG A 45 12.52 13.60 2.30
CA ARG A 45 12.50 14.56 1.17
C ARG A 45 11.26 15.45 1.19
N GLU A 46 10.11 14.91 1.57
CA GLU A 46 8.85 15.66 1.62
C GLU A 46 8.65 16.43 2.94
N GLY A 47 9.54 16.23 3.93
CA GLY A 47 9.40 16.86 5.25
C GLY A 47 8.14 16.40 6.00
N LYS A 48 7.70 15.15 5.79
CA LYS A 48 6.47 14.60 6.37
C LYS A 48 6.79 13.50 7.40
N PRO A 49 6.02 13.41 8.50
CA PRO A 49 6.14 12.30 9.44
C PRO A 49 5.72 10.98 8.79
N VAL A 50 6.21 9.86 9.33
CA VAL A 50 5.81 8.51 8.92
C VAL A 50 4.67 8.03 9.81
N PHE A 51 3.55 7.66 9.20
CA PHE A 51 2.49 6.91 9.87
C PHE A 51 2.74 5.40 9.67
N LEU A 52 3.09 4.71 10.74
CA LEU A 52 3.38 3.28 10.72
C LEU A 52 2.16 2.50 11.24
N SER A 53 1.64 1.60 10.41
CA SER A 53 0.58 0.65 10.78
C SER A 53 1.13 -0.77 10.71
N ILE A 54 1.01 -1.51 11.81
CA ILE A 54 1.42 -2.91 11.92
C ILE A 54 0.18 -3.73 12.28
N GLY A 55 -0.03 -4.83 11.57
CA GLY A 55 -1.09 -5.79 11.88
C GLY A 55 -0.57 -7.21 11.84
N TYR A 56 -1.39 -8.11 12.37
CA TYR A 56 -1.16 -9.55 12.40
C TYR A 56 -2.32 -10.23 11.69
N SER A 57 -2.06 -11.38 11.07
CA SER A 57 -3.10 -12.23 10.47
C SER A 57 -3.47 -13.38 11.40
#